data_AF-A0A1F5B3B8-F1
#
_entry.id   AF-A0A1F5B3B8-F1
#
_cell.length_a   1.000
_cell.length_b   1.000
_cell.length_c   1.000
_cell.angle_alpha   90.00
_cell.angle_beta   90.00
_cell.angle_gamma   90.00
#
_symmetry.space_group_name_H-M   'P 1'
#
loop_
_entity.id
_entity.type
_entity.pdbx_description
1 polymer ?
#
loop_
_entity_poly.entity_id
_entity_poly.type
_entity_poly.pdbx_seq_one_letter_code
_entity_poly.pdbx_strand_id
1 'polypeptide(L)'
;MDRAIKTRRLQFIGGQFLLNIPQRLVKRFHWKKGDYFNVEVTDDEVLEVWKVANWNVDRAEALLPGIHQEIIPLLNTLMLQPERLGPVEFSWALAQFSEKMAKFRRYRQAVPRLNPGR
;
A
#
# COMPACT_ATOMS: atom_id res chain seq x y z
N MET A 1 31.46 -1.44 -3.76
CA MET A 1 30.53 -0.64 -4.58
C MET A 1 29.51 -1.56 -5.22
N ASP A 2 28.28 -1.56 -4.73
CA ASP A 2 27.19 -2.34 -5.32
C ASP A 2 26.89 -1.79 -6.73
N ARG A 3 27.14 -2.60 -7.76
CA ARG A 3 26.81 -2.25 -9.14
C ARG A 3 25.30 -2.02 -9.24
N ALA A 4 24.89 -0.82 -9.67
CA ALA A 4 23.50 -0.48 -9.94
C ALA A 4 22.83 -1.59 -10.77
N ILE A 5 21.80 -2.21 -10.21
CA ILE A 5 21.07 -3.29 -10.85
C ILE A 5 20.14 -2.65 -11.88
N LYS A 6 20.51 -2.71 -13.17
CA LYS A 6 19.61 -2.30 -14.26
C LYS A 6 18.34 -3.15 -14.21
N THR A 7 17.24 -2.57 -13.71
CA THR A 7 15.88 -3.10 -13.83
C THR A 7 15.39 -2.89 -15.25
N ARG A 8 14.54 -3.81 -15.76
CA ARG A 8 14.02 -3.71 -17.13
C ARG A 8 12.99 -2.58 -17.23
N ARG A 9 12.79 -2.06 -18.45
CA ARG A 9 11.81 -1.00 -18.75
C ARG A 9 10.41 -1.39 -18.26
N LEU A 10 9.69 -0.42 -17.69
CA LEU A 10 8.26 -0.52 -17.38
C LEU A 10 7.47 -0.88 -18.65
N GLN A 11 6.63 -1.91 -18.58
CA GLN A 11 5.81 -2.38 -19.70
C GLN A 11 4.34 -2.08 -19.42
N PHE A 12 3.60 -1.59 -20.42
CA PHE A 12 2.15 -1.41 -20.31
C PHE A 12 1.44 -2.57 -21.01
N ILE A 13 0.75 -3.42 -20.24
CA ILE A 13 0.10 -4.64 -20.75
C ILE A 13 -1.26 -4.78 -20.07
N GLY A 14 -2.34 -4.88 -20.85
CA GLY A 14 -3.68 -5.16 -20.31
C GLY A 14 -4.22 -4.07 -19.37
N GLY A 15 -3.89 -2.79 -19.62
CA GLY A 15 -4.37 -1.66 -18.81
C GLY A 15 -3.55 -1.40 -17.53
N GLN A 16 -2.42 -2.09 -17.34
CA GLN A 16 -1.57 -1.93 -16.16
C GLN A 16 -0.10 -1.79 -16.54
N PHE A 17 0.64 -1.04 -15.72
CA PHE A 17 2.09 -0.96 -15.78
C PHE A 17 2.72 -2.12 -15.00
N LEU A 18 3.66 -2.81 -15.64
CA LEU A 18 4.37 -3.96 -15.08
C LEU A 18 5.87 -3.66 -15.06
N LEU A 19 6.47 -3.80 -13.88
CA LEU A 19 7.92 -3.73 -13.69
C LEU A 19 8.48 -5.13 -13.57
N ASN A 20 9.32 -5.53 -14.53
CA ASN A 20 10.00 -6.83 -14.49
C ASN A 20 11.17 -6.79 -13.50
N ILE A 21 11.00 -7.43 -12.36
CA ILE A 21 12.03 -7.56 -11.32
C ILE A 21 13.07 -8.62 -11.73
N PRO A 22 14.38 -8.30 -11.77
CA PRO A 22 15.43 -9.27 -12.05
C PRO A 22 15.40 -10.47 -11.10
N GLN A 23 15.51 -11.69 -11.63
CA GLN A 23 15.45 -12.93 -10.84
C GLN A 23 16.49 -13.00 -9.71
N ARG A 24 17.65 -12.36 -9.89
CA ARG A 24 18.68 -12.25 -8.83
C ARG A 24 18.17 -11.51 -7.58
N LEU A 25 17.33 -10.48 -7.75
CA LEU A 25 16.73 -9.74 -6.64
C LEU A 25 15.66 -10.58 -5.95
N VAL A 26 14.82 -11.25 -6.75
CA VAL A 26 13.81 -12.19 -6.24
C VAL A 26 14.48 -13.27 -5.37
N LYS A 27 15.61 -13.84 -5.82
CA LYS A 27 16.38 -14.82 -5.04
C LYS A 27 17.02 -14.20 -3.80
N ARG A 28 17.69 -13.04 -3.92
CA ARG A 28 18.35 -12.34 -2.80
C ARG A 28 17.37 -12.02 -1.67
N PHE A 29 16.19 -11.55 -2.01
CA PHE A 29 15.16 -11.15 -1.04
C PHE A 29 14.15 -12.26 -0.73
N HIS A 30 14.35 -13.48 -1.24
CA HIS A 30 13.48 -14.63 -1.03
C HIS A 30 11.99 -14.35 -1.37
N TRP A 31 11.75 -13.56 -2.42
CA TRP A 31 10.41 -13.26 -2.90
C TRP A 31 9.83 -14.43 -3.68
N LYS A 32 8.51 -14.62 -3.57
CA LYS A 32 7.72 -15.65 -4.25
C LYS A 32 6.61 -15.01 -5.06
N LYS A 33 6.19 -15.71 -6.13
CA LYS A 33 5.02 -15.30 -6.91
C LYS A 33 3.79 -15.29 -6.00
N GLY A 34 3.04 -14.20 -6.03
CA GLY A 34 1.85 -13.99 -5.19
C GLY A 34 2.14 -13.28 -3.87
N ASP A 35 3.41 -13.01 -3.52
CA ASP A 35 3.72 -12.15 -2.38
C ASP A 35 3.14 -10.75 -2.59
N TYR A 36 2.78 -10.10 -1.49
CA TYR A 36 2.22 -8.76 -1.49
C TYR A 36 3.33 -7.76 -1.20
N PHE A 37 3.33 -6.66 -1.94
CA PHE A 37 4.31 -5.58 -1.85
C PHE A 37 3.61 -4.25 -1.65
N ASN A 38 4.26 -3.36 -0.91
CA ASN A 38 3.96 -1.94 -0.99
C ASN A 38 4.96 -1.27 -1.93
N VAL A 39 4.51 -0.20 -2.57
CA VAL A 39 5.34 0.63 -3.45
C VAL A 39 5.08 2.08 -3.05
N GLU A 40 6.13 2.78 -2.65
CA GLU A 40 6.07 4.20 -2.29
C GLU A 40 7.05 5.00 -3.16
N VAL A 41 6.64 6.21 -3.50
CA VAL A 41 7.51 7.18 -4.19
C VAL A 41 8.12 8.05 -3.10
N THR A 42 9.44 7.93 -2.88
CA THR A 42 10.12 8.69 -1.82
C THR A 42 10.69 10.01 -2.31
N ASP A 43 11.03 10.10 -3.59
CA ASP A 43 11.42 11.30 -4.34
C ASP A 43 10.99 11.15 -5.80
N ASP A 44 11.06 12.22 -6.61
CA ASP A 44 10.59 12.25 -8.01
C ASP A 44 11.14 11.12 -8.91
N GLU A 45 12.24 10.48 -8.52
CA GLU A 45 12.91 9.44 -9.30
C GLU A 45 13.09 8.10 -8.55
N VAL A 46 12.68 8.00 -7.29
CA VAL A 46 12.95 6.83 -6.45
C VAL A 46 11.66 6.15 -6.04
N LEU A 47 11.55 4.87 -6.42
CA LEU A 47 10.51 3.96 -5.96
C LEU A 47 11.09 3.01 -4.93
N GLU A 48 10.56 3.06 -3.71
CA GLU A 48 10.84 2.08 -2.69
C GLU A 48 9.80 0.95 -2.72
N VAL A 49 10.29 -0.28 -2.69
CA VAL A 49 9.45 -1.48 -2.75
C VAL A 49 9.85 -2.42 -1.63
N TRP A 50 8.89 -2.77 -0.78
CA TRP A 50 9.09 -3.74 0.27
C TRP A 50 7.93 -4.72 0.35
N LYS A 51 8.24 -5.93 0.79
CA LYS A 51 7.27 -7.00 0.97
C LYS A 51 6.45 -6.73 2.23
N VAL A 52 5.13 -6.79 2.12
CA VAL A 52 4.20 -6.60 3.25
C VAL A 52 3.58 -7.90 3.73
N ALA A 53 3.44 -8.90 2.86
CA ALA A 53 2.94 -10.22 3.25
C ALA A 53 3.39 -11.32 2.30
N ASN A 54 3.32 -12.56 2.78
CA ASN A 54 3.54 -13.75 1.97
C ASN A 54 2.30 -14.08 1.14
N TRP A 55 2.50 -14.78 0.02
CA TRP A 55 1.45 -15.28 -0.87
C TRP A 55 0.38 -16.16 -0.20
N ASN A 56 0.67 -16.76 0.95
CA ASN A 56 -0.25 -17.64 1.67
C ASN A 56 -1.14 -16.90 2.68
N VAL A 57 -0.97 -15.58 2.80
CA VAL A 57 -1.82 -14.72 3.61
C VAL A 57 -3.03 -14.28 2.77
N ASP A 58 -4.22 -14.23 3.38
CA ASP A 58 -5.39 -13.72 2.70
C ASP A 58 -5.18 -12.27 2.29
N ARG A 59 -5.72 -11.87 1.14
CA ARG A 59 -5.54 -10.51 0.60
C ARG A 59 -6.02 -9.44 1.58
N ALA A 60 -7.11 -9.69 2.31
CA ALA A 60 -7.62 -8.73 3.28
C ALA A 60 -6.65 -8.57 4.45
N GLU A 61 -6.10 -9.68 4.95
CA GLU A 61 -5.12 -9.69 6.04
C GLU A 61 -3.80 -9.01 5.62
N ALA A 62 -3.36 -9.21 4.39
CA ALA A 62 -2.15 -8.58 3.84
C ALA A 62 -2.26 -7.05 3.70
N LEU A 63 -3.44 -6.53 3.36
CA LEU A 63 -3.63 -5.11 3.02
C LEU A 63 -4.11 -4.25 4.20
N LEU A 64 -4.73 -4.85 5.22
CA LEU A 64 -5.28 -4.13 6.37
C LEU A 64 -4.27 -3.24 7.11
N PRO A 65 -3.03 -3.71 7.42
CA PRO A 65 -2.06 -2.90 8.14
C PRO A 65 -1.69 -1.61 7.42
N GLY A 66 -1.47 -1.67 6.10
CA GLY A 66 -1.14 -0.48 5.30
C GLY A 66 -2.30 0.51 5.27
N ILE A 67 -3.53 0.03 5.07
CA ILE A 67 -4.72 0.90 5.09
C ILE A 67 -4.89 1.55 6.47
N HIS A 68 -4.63 0.81 7.56
CA HIS A 68 -4.68 1.36 8.91
C HIS A 68 -3.63 2.47 9.13
N GLN A 69 -2.42 2.29 8.62
CA GLN A 69 -1.35 3.30 8.67
C GLN A 69 -1.69 4.56 7.88
N GLU A 70 -2.45 4.45 6.78
CA GLU A 70 -2.92 5.61 6.00
C GLU A 70 -4.07 6.38 6.69
N ILE A 71 -4.92 5.68 7.45
CA ILE A 71 -6.09 6.29 8.12
C ILE A 71 -5.68 7.20 9.28
N ILE A 72 -4.69 6.79 10.08
CA ILE A 72 -4.31 7.53 11.30
C ILE A 72 -3.84 8.96 10.99
N PRO A 73 -2.93 9.21 10.03
CA PRO A 73 -2.52 10.57 9.66
C PRO A 73 -3.71 11.41 9.18
N LEU A 74 -4.57 10.86 8.32
CA LEU A 74 -5.76 11.56 7.83
C LEU A 74 -6.70 11.96 8.96
N LEU A 75 -6.94 11.05 9.92
CA LEU A 75 -7.74 11.34 11.11
C LEU A 75 -7.11 12.44 11.95
N ASN A 76 -5.80 12.36 12.19
CA ASN A 76 -5.07 13.38 12.95
C ASN A 76 -5.12 14.75 12.27
N THR A 77 -4.95 14.80 10.95
CA THR A 77 -5.06 16.03 10.17
C THR A 77 -6.46 16.63 10.27
N LEU A 78 -7.51 15.80 10.17
CA LEU A 78 -8.91 16.27 10.24
C LEU A 78 -9.35 16.70 11.64
N MET A 79 -8.86 16.04 12.69
CA MET A 79 -9.35 16.24 14.07
C MET A 79 -8.47 17.16 14.91
N LEU A 80 -7.16 17.13 14.71
CA LEU A 80 -6.20 17.82 15.57
C LEU A 80 -5.59 19.07 14.92
N GLN A 81 -5.73 19.21 13.60
CA GLN A 81 -5.21 20.36 12.85
C GLN A 81 -6.20 20.90 11.79
N PRO A 82 -7.53 20.93 12.04
CA PRO A 82 -8.50 21.37 11.03
C PRO A 82 -8.26 22.82 10.60
N GLU A 83 -7.78 23.69 11.48
CA GLU A 83 -7.48 25.09 11.21
C GLU A 83 -6.30 25.31 10.24
N ARG A 84 -5.49 24.27 10.01
CA ARG A 84 -4.39 24.31 9.02
C ARG A 84 -4.85 23.96 7.61
N LEU A 85 -6.09 23.49 7.46
CA LEU A 85 -6.67 23.12 6.19
C LEU A 85 -7.61 24.23 5.73
N GLY A 86 -7.47 24.67 4.50
CA GLY A 86 -8.53 25.43 3.86
C GLY A 86 -9.78 24.55 3.63
N PRO A 87 -10.93 25.16 3.31
CA PRO A 87 -12.18 24.42 3.11
C PRO A 87 -12.08 23.33 2.04
N VAL A 88 -11.27 23.56 1.00
CA VAL A 88 -11.05 22.60 -0.09
C VAL A 88 -10.20 21.44 0.42
N GLU A 89 -9.02 21.70 0.99
CA GLU A 89 -8.10 20.68 1.50
C GLU A 89 -8.78 19.79 2.55
N PHE A 90 -9.58 20.41 3.43
CA PHE A 90 -10.37 19.68 4.42
C PHE A 90 -11.36 18.71 3.76
N SER A 91 -12.12 19.18 2.77
CA SER A 91 -13.09 18.36 2.04
C SER A 91 -12.42 17.19 1.32
N TRP A 92 -11.26 17.42 0.70
CA TRP A 92 -10.48 16.38 0.05
C TRP A 92 -9.93 15.35 1.06
N ALA A 93 -9.36 15.81 2.18
CA ALA A 93 -8.88 14.93 3.24
C ALA A 93 -10.04 14.08 3.84
N LEU A 94 -11.22 14.68 4.02
CA LEU A 94 -12.41 13.98 4.52
C LEU A 94 -12.91 12.91 3.53
N ALA A 95 -12.88 13.21 2.22
CA ALA A 95 -13.23 12.26 1.18
C ALA A 95 -12.26 11.07 1.16
N GLN A 96 -10.94 11.35 1.20
CA GLN A 96 -9.91 10.32 1.27
C GLN A 96 -10.07 9.45 2.53
N PHE A 97 -10.26 10.07 3.69
CA PHE A 97 -10.50 9.35 4.95
C PHE A 97 -11.71 8.42 4.84
N SER A 98 -12.82 8.91 4.29
CA SER A 98 -14.06 8.14 4.13
C SER A 98 -13.87 6.93 3.22
N GLU A 99 -13.16 7.10 2.10
CA GLU A 99 -12.83 6.00 1.17
C GLU A 99 -11.96 4.94 1.86
N LYS A 100 -10.88 5.36 2.52
CA LYS A 100 -9.96 4.44 3.21
C LYS A 100 -10.65 3.71 4.35
N MET A 101 -11.52 4.37 5.11
CA MET A 101 -12.33 3.76 6.15
C MET A 101 -13.36 2.75 5.60
N ALA A 102 -13.98 3.02 4.45
CA ALA A 102 -14.85 2.03 3.80
C ALA A 102 -14.07 0.77 3.40
N LYS A 103 -12.87 0.95 2.81
CA LYS A 103 -11.97 -0.15 2.43
C LYS A 103 -11.49 -0.95 3.65
N PHE A 104 -11.11 -0.27 4.74
CA PHE A 104 -10.72 -0.91 6.00
C PHE A 104 -11.85 -1.76 6.58
N ARG A 105 -13.08 -1.22 6.66
CA ARG A 105 -14.24 -1.97 7.16
C ARG A 105 -14.50 -3.23 6.33
N ARG A 106 -14.45 -3.11 5.01
CA ARG A 106 -14.64 -4.25 4.10
C ARG A 106 -13.60 -5.35 4.35
N TYR A 107 -12.32 -4.99 4.45
CA TYR A 107 -11.29 -6.00 4.68
C TYR A 107 -11.31 -6.57 6.09
N ARG A 108 -11.59 -5.75 7.12
CA ARG A 108 -11.74 -6.24 8.49
C ARG A 108 -12.86 -7.28 8.60
N GLN A 109 -13.96 -7.09 7.86
CA GLN A 109 -15.05 -8.07 7.80
C GLN A 109 -14.67 -9.37 7.08
N ALA A 110 -13.72 -9.31 6.15
CA ALA A 110 -13.25 -10.47 5.39
C ALA A 110 -12.16 -11.27 6.12
N VAL A 111 -11.56 -10.73 7.19
CA VAL A 111 -10.55 -11.44 8.00
C VAL A 111 -11.22 -12.14 9.20
N PRO A 112 -11.36 -13.48 9.19
CA PRO A 112 -12.13 -14.21 10.21
C PRO A 112 -11.57 -14.04 11.63
N ARG A 113 -10.25 -13.94 11.76
CA ARG A 113 -9.57 -13.77 13.07
C ARG A 113 -9.87 -12.44 13.76
N LEU A 114 -10.28 -11.42 13.01
CA LEU A 114 -10.59 -10.09 13.54
C LEU A 114 -12.09 -9.88 13.81
N ASN A 115 -12.93 -10.88 13.48
CA ASN A 115 -14.37 -10.92 13.72
C ASN A 115 -14.79 -12.36 14.12
N PRO A 116 -14.55 -12.79 15.37
CA PRO A 116 -14.78 -14.16 15.82
C PRO A 116 -16.27 -14.55 15.99
N GLY A 117 -17.19 -13.95 15.22
CA GLY A 117 -18.64 -14.15 15.32
C GLY A 117 -19.36 -14.24 13.98
N ARG A 118 -18.62 -14.53 12.90
CA ARG A 118 -19.16 -14.93 11.60
C ARG A 118 -18.47 -16.17 11.09
#